data_AF-A0A8D0XYQ3-F1
#
_entry.id   AF-A0A8D0XYQ3-F1
#
_cell.length_a   1.000
_cell.length_b   1.000
_cell.length_c   1.000
_cell.angle_alpha   90.00
_cell.angle_beta   90.00
_cell.angle_gamma   90.00
#
_symmetry.space_group_name_H-M   'P 1'
#
loop_
_entity.id
_entity.type
_entity.pdbx_description
1 polymer ?
#
loop_
_entity_poly.entity_id
_entity_poly.type
_entity_poly.pdbx_seq_one_letter_code
_entity_poly.pdbx_strand_id
1 'polypeptide(L)'
;MEYQSPLENVDEDGYTQLDFSSHNLTRRSVVSEKGPCAASPYWRPITVTLGILCLLMLVIAVVLGTMAIWRSSSGNNMLKNDSFPSRNKNNQSQPTQSSLEEGEDTTKALPTTGVLSSSCPPNWITHENSCYLFSTSLDSWNRSKRQCSQLGSYLLKIDSSKELEFISRHVSSQPDHSFWIGLSHSQTEGPWLWEDGSMLLSNLFQIRSTVTQKESSHNCVWIHVSDFYDQLCSVPSYSICEKKLSI
;
A
#
# COMPACT_ATOMS: atom_id res chain seq x y z
N MET A 1 -62.36 -7.43 -61.32
CA MET A 1 -62.60 -8.65 -60.54
C MET A 1 -61.26 -9.37 -60.58
N GLU A 2 -60.43 -9.46 -59.54
CA GLU A 2 -60.70 -9.63 -58.11
C GLU A 2 -60.20 -8.47 -57.25
N TYR A 3 -60.70 -8.47 -56.01
CA TYR A 3 -60.49 -7.53 -54.92
C TYR A 3 -59.61 -8.22 -53.87
N GLN A 4 -58.58 -7.56 -53.35
CA GLN A 4 -58.18 -7.67 -51.93
C GLN A 4 -57.03 -6.71 -51.59
N SER A 5 -57.36 -5.70 -50.77
CA SER A 5 -56.49 -5.16 -49.73
C SER A 5 -57.07 -5.66 -48.39
N PRO A 6 -56.42 -5.49 -47.22
CA PRO A 6 -55.01 -5.25 -46.91
C PRO A 6 -54.48 -6.35 -45.94
N LEU A 7 -53.16 -6.56 -45.83
CA LEU A 7 -52.62 -7.20 -44.62
C LEU A 7 -51.46 -6.37 -44.09
N GLU A 8 -51.91 -5.39 -43.33
CA GLU A 8 -51.26 -4.79 -42.17
C GLU A 8 -50.54 -5.87 -41.36
N ASN A 9 -49.21 -5.79 -41.30
CA ASN A 9 -48.41 -6.40 -40.25
C ASN A 9 -47.59 -5.27 -39.63
N VAL A 10 -48.27 -4.53 -38.75
CA VAL A 10 -47.65 -3.65 -37.76
C VAL A 10 -47.46 -4.50 -36.52
N ASP A 11 -46.21 -4.72 -36.13
CA ASP A 11 -45.87 -5.22 -34.79
C ASP A 11 -45.37 -4.04 -33.94
N GLU A 12 -45.82 -4.01 -32.70
CA GLU A 12 -45.82 -2.83 -31.81
C GLU A 12 -44.50 -2.58 -31.07
N ASP A 13 -43.38 -3.09 -31.56
CA ASP A 13 -42.08 -3.00 -30.88
C ASP A 13 -40.97 -2.44 -31.78
N GLY A 14 -41.23 -1.41 -32.59
CA GLY A 14 -40.22 -0.45 -33.07
C GLY A 14 -38.88 -0.94 -33.68
N TYR A 15 -38.77 -2.18 -34.18
CA TYR A 15 -37.56 -2.70 -34.81
C TYR A 15 -37.89 -3.33 -36.17
N THR A 16 -37.12 -2.95 -37.20
CA THR A 16 -37.19 -3.55 -38.54
C THR A 16 -36.66 -4.99 -38.52
N GLN A 17 -37.49 -5.94 -38.98
CA GLN A 17 -37.10 -7.31 -39.26
C GLN A 17 -36.29 -7.35 -40.58
N LEU A 18 -35.03 -7.80 -40.54
CA LEU A 18 -34.22 -8.00 -41.74
C LEU A 18 -34.48 -9.39 -42.31
N ASP A 19 -35.14 -9.45 -43.47
CA ASP A 19 -35.31 -10.67 -44.25
C ASP A 19 -34.05 -10.93 -45.10
N PHE A 20 -33.43 -12.10 -44.91
CA PHE A 20 -32.29 -12.57 -45.69
C PHE A 20 -32.73 -13.67 -46.65
N SER A 21 -33.28 -13.27 -47.80
CA SER A 21 -33.48 -14.18 -48.93
C SER A 21 -32.25 -14.15 -49.85
N SER A 22 -31.50 -15.27 -49.87
CA SER A 22 -30.36 -15.46 -50.74
C SER A 22 -30.82 -16.02 -52.09
N HIS A 23 -30.83 -15.17 -53.12
CA HIS A 23 -30.94 -15.63 -54.50
C HIS A 23 -29.72 -15.18 -55.31
N ASN A 24 -29.00 -16.18 -55.82
CA ASN A 24 -27.87 -16.08 -56.73
C ASN A 24 -28.19 -15.18 -57.94
N LEU A 25 -27.42 -14.10 -58.13
CA LEU A 25 -27.39 -13.38 -59.40
C LEU A 25 -25.96 -12.99 -59.80
N THR A 26 -25.44 -13.82 -60.70
CA THR A 26 -24.49 -13.55 -61.79
C THR A 26 -23.63 -12.29 -61.70
N ARG A 27 -22.36 -12.53 -61.37
CA ARG A 27 -21.17 -11.68 -61.53
C ARG A 27 -21.23 -10.82 -62.82
N ARG A 28 -21.37 -9.50 -62.66
CA ARG A 28 -21.04 -8.48 -63.67
C ARG A 28 -19.86 -7.66 -63.13
N SER A 29 -18.70 -7.79 -63.76
CA SER A 29 -17.50 -7.02 -63.43
C SER A 29 -17.68 -5.57 -63.87
N VAL A 30 -17.87 -4.67 -62.90
CA VAL A 30 -17.76 -3.23 -63.13
C VAL A 30 -16.29 -2.84 -62.96
N VAL A 31 -15.69 -2.41 -64.08
CA VAL A 31 -14.37 -1.78 -64.14
C VAL A 31 -14.42 -0.49 -63.33
N SER A 32 -13.65 -0.43 -62.25
CA SER A 32 -13.41 0.80 -61.49
C SER A 32 -12.27 1.56 -62.16
N GLU A 33 -12.59 2.63 -62.86
CA GLU A 33 -11.60 3.64 -63.28
C GLU A 33 -11.00 4.28 -62.02
N LYS A 34 -9.73 3.99 -61.75
CA LYS A 34 -8.91 4.74 -60.80
C LYS A 34 -8.54 6.07 -61.43
N GLY A 35 -9.21 7.14 -61.02
CA GLY A 35 -8.65 8.49 -61.16
C GLY A 35 -7.35 8.64 -60.37
N PRO A 36 -6.44 9.56 -60.74
CA PRO A 36 -5.15 9.71 -60.08
C PRO A 36 -5.31 10.12 -58.62
N CYS A 37 -4.61 9.43 -57.72
CA CYS A 37 -4.55 9.77 -56.30
C CYS A 37 -3.97 11.19 -56.14
N ALA A 38 -4.80 12.15 -55.73
CA ALA A 38 -4.29 13.39 -55.16
C ALA A 38 -3.62 13.04 -53.82
N ALA A 39 -2.29 13.14 -53.78
CA ALA A 39 -1.54 12.96 -52.55
C ALA A 39 -2.06 13.93 -51.47
N SER A 40 -2.47 13.39 -50.33
CA SER A 40 -2.84 14.17 -49.15
C SER A 40 -1.70 15.15 -48.83
N PRO A 41 -1.99 16.45 -48.61
CA PRO A 41 -0.94 17.42 -48.31
C PRO A 41 -0.21 17.01 -47.01
N TYR A 42 1.09 16.82 -47.13
CA TYR A 42 2.03 16.37 -46.07
C TYR A 42 1.93 17.17 -44.76
N TRP A 43 1.33 18.36 -44.79
CA TRP A 43 1.08 19.22 -43.63
C TRP A 43 0.00 18.70 -42.66
N ARG A 44 -0.96 17.88 -43.13
CA ARG A 44 -2.03 17.32 -42.27
C ARG A 44 -1.50 16.42 -41.14
N PRO A 45 -0.65 15.41 -41.39
CA PRO A 45 -0.07 14.62 -40.29
C PRO A 45 0.84 15.45 -39.38
N ILE A 46 1.52 16.48 -39.91
CA ILE A 46 2.35 17.38 -39.09
C ILE A 46 1.50 18.15 -38.08
N THR A 47 0.36 18.70 -38.50
CA THR A 47 -0.53 19.41 -37.57
C THR A 47 -1.10 18.50 -36.48
N VAL A 48 -1.43 17.24 -36.83
CA VAL A 48 -1.94 16.26 -35.87
C VAL A 48 -0.85 15.82 -34.89
N THR A 49 0.35 15.53 -35.38
CA THR A 49 1.49 15.14 -34.53
C THR A 49 1.92 16.27 -33.60
N LEU A 50 1.98 17.51 -34.08
CA LEU A 50 2.24 18.68 -33.24
C LEU A 50 1.14 18.90 -32.19
N GLY A 51 -0.12 18.69 -32.55
CA GLY A 51 -1.24 18.75 -31.61
C GLY A 51 -1.12 17.71 -30.50
N ILE A 52 -0.83 16.45 -30.86
CA ILE A 52 -0.63 15.36 -29.89
C ILE A 52 0.59 15.65 -29.00
N LEU A 53 1.71 16.08 -29.57
CA LEU A 53 2.91 16.45 -28.81
C LEU A 53 2.61 17.59 -27.82
N CYS A 54 1.87 18.62 -28.24
CA CYS A 54 1.45 19.71 -27.38
C CYS A 54 0.58 19.22 -26.21
N LEU A 55 -0.40 18.35 -26.49
CA LEU A 55 -1.25 17.76 -25.45
C LEU A 55 -0.44 16.92 -24.45
N LEU A 56 0.51 16.12 -24.93
CA LEU A 56 1.39 15.33 -24.05
C LEU A 56 2.25 16.23 -23.16
N MET A 57 2.82 17.30 -23.71
CA MET A 57 3.62 18.26 -22.95
C MET A 57 2.78 18.99 -21.89
N LEU A 58 1.53 19.36 -22.20
CA LEU A 58 0.61 19.97 -21.24
C LEU A 58 0.26 19.02 -20.10
N VAL A 59 -0.03 17.75 -20.40
CA VAL A 59 -0.32 16.74 -19.36
C VAL A 59 0.89 16.54 -18.45
N ILE A 60 2.09 16.43 -19.02
CA ILE A 60 3.33 16.30 -18.23
C ILE A 60 3.54 17.53 -17.35
N ALA A 61 3.34 18.75 -17.88
CA ALA A 61 3.50 19.97 -17.10
C ALA A 61 2.51 20.05 -15.91
N VAL A 62 1.25 19.64 -16.11
CA VAL A 62 0.25 19.57 -15.04
C VAL A 62 0.66 18.55 -13.98
N VAL A 63 1.09 17.35 -14.38
CA VAL A 63 1.52 16.29 -13.45
C VAL A 63 2.77 16.73 -12.67
N LEU A 64 3.76 17.34 -13.33
CA LEU A 64 4.94 17.88 -12.64
C LEU A 64 4.57 19.03 -11.70
N GLY A 65 3.61 19.88 -12.10
CA GLY A 65 3.08 20.95 -11.25
C GLY A 65 2.40 20.42 -9.99
N THR A 66 1.51 19.43 -10.10
CA THR A 66 0.84 18.82 -8.93
C THR A 66 1.84 18.10 -8.02
N MET A 67 2.82 17.39 -8.58
CA MET A 67 3.88 16.74 -7.81
C MET A 67 4.78 17.75 -7.09
N ALA A 68 5.07 18.90 -7.70
CA ALA A 68 5.85 19.97 -7.07
C ALA A 68 5.07 20.68 -5.95
N ILE A 69 3.77 20.93 -6.14
CA ILE A 69 2.89 21.50 -5.11
C ILE A 69 2.82 20.55 -3.91
N TRP A 70 2.69 19.25 -4.15
CA TRP A 70 2.66 18.25 -3.08
C TRP A 70 4.02 18.09 -2.38
N ARG A 71 5.14 18.17 -3.13
CA ARG A 71 6.50 18.18 -2.56
C ARG A 71 6.76 19.41 -1.70
N SER A 72 6.16 20.55 -2.04
CA SER A 72 6.25 21.78 -1.26
C SER A 72 5.39 21.76 0.00
N SER A 73 4.25 21.04 0.02
CA SER A 73 3.43 20.89 1.24
C SER A 73 4.04 19.89 2.23
N SER A 74 4.89 18.98 1.78
CA SER A 74 5.57 17.98 2.63
C SER A 74 6.96 18.41 3.10
N GLY A 75 7.42 19.62 2.71
CA GLY A 75 8.82 20.04 2.80
C GLY A 75 9.12 21.16 3.80
N ASN A 76 8.38 21.29 4.90
CA ASN A 76 8.74 22.21 6.00
C ASN A 76 8.51 21.55 7.36
N ASN A 77 9.54 20.86 7.86
CA ASN A 77 9.82 20.82 9.30
C ASN A 77 11.33 20.65 9.50
N MET A 78 11.91 21.71 10.08
CA MET A 78 13.33 21.86 10.32
C MET A 78 13.86 20.80 11.28
N LEU A 79 14.96 20.21 10.84
CA LEU A 79 16.02 19.59 11.61
C LEU A 79 16.33 20.39 12.89
N LYS A 80 16.00 19.84 14.08
CA LYS A 80 16.62 20.24 15.34
C LYS A 80 17.44 19.06 15.86
N ASN A 81 18.74 19.14 15.61
CA ASN A 81 19.75 18.24 16.14
C ASN A 81 20.09 18.68 17.56
N ASP A 82 19.73 17.89 18.56
CA ASP A 82 20.33 17.99 19.89
C ASP A 82 21.27 16.80 20.09
N SER A 83 22.56 17.09 19.93
CA SER A 83 23.68 16.23 20.28
C SER A 83 23.80 16.11 21.80
N PHE A 84 23.76 14.89 22.34
CA PHE A 84 24.22 14.61 23.70
C PHE A 84 25.46 13.70 23.70
N PRO A 85 26.45 13.93 24.58
CA PRO A 85 27.75 13.26 24.51
C PRO A 85 27.72 11.89 25.20
N SER A 86 28.26 10.88 24.52
CA SER A 86 28.57 9.57 25.10
C SER A 86 29.61 9.70 26.22
N ARG A 87 29.25 9.28 27.43
CA ARG A 87 30.22 9.02 28.51
C ARG A 87 30.44 7.51 28.63
N ASN A 88 31.56 7.06 28.07
CA ASN A 88 32.18 5.77 28.32
C ASN A 88 32.64 5.69 29.79
N LYS A 89 32.34 4.59 30.50
CA LYS A 89 33.22 4.04 31.53
C LYS A 89 33.23 2.52 31.50
N ASN A 90 34.42 1.99 31.26
CA ASN A 90 34.82 0.60 31.32
C ASN A 90 34.97 0.08 32.77
N ASN A 91 34.75 -1.23 32.89
CA ASN A 91 35.39 -2.23 33.75
C ASN A 91 35.28 -2.18 35.29
N GLN A 92 34.88 -3.35 35.81
CA GLN A 92 35.61 -4.23 36.73
C GLN A 92 34.82 -4.61 37.99
N SER A 93 34.88 -5.91 38.28
CA SER A 93 34.06 -6.74 39.16
C SER A 93 34.40 -6.64 40.66
N GLN A 94 33.34 -6.56 41.49
CA GLN A 94 33.05 -7.33 42.73
C GLN A 94 34.01 -7.23 43.97
N PRO A 95 33.62 -7.77 45.15
CA PRO A 95 32.68 -7.26 46.18
C PRO A 95 33.36 -6.98 47.54
N THR A 96 32.72 -6.24 48.46
CA THR A 96 32.91 -6.47 49.92
C THR A 96 31.68 -6.05 50.72
N GLN A 97 31.27 -6.93 51.64
CA GLN A 97 30.24 -6.76 52.67
C GLN A 97 30.63 -5.68 53.70
N SER A 98 29.65 -5.00 54.31
CA SER A 98 29.29 -5.16 55.74
C SER A 98 28.47 -3.96 56.28
N SER A 99 27.36 -4.30 56.93
CA SER A 99 26.84 -3.75 58.20
C SER A 99 26.40 -2.28 58.30
N LEU A 100 25.07 -2.14 58.44
CA LEU A 100 24.30 -1.37 59.44
C LEU A 100 25.02 -0.23 60.19
N GLU A 101 24.51 1.00 60.04
CA GLU A 101 23.91 1.76 61.16
C GLU A 101 23.13 3.00 60.66
N GLU A 102 21.87 3.05 61.10
CA GLU A 102 21.01 4.18 61.51
C GLU A 102 21.24 5.61 61.00
N GLY A 103 20.14 6.21 60.50
CA GLY A 103 20.05 7.63 60.17
C GLY A 103 18.71 7.96 59.53
N GLU A 104 17.69 8.06 60.37
CA GLU A 104 16.35 8.57 60.08
C GLU A 104 16.43 9.98 59.47
N ASP A 105 15.95 10.16 58.24
CA ASP A 105 15.38 11.45 57.82
C ASP A 105 14.22 11.23 56.85
N THR A 106 13.09 11.81 57.23
CA THR A 106 11.81 11.67 56.57
C THR A 106 11.73 12.68 55.44
N THR A 107 11.95 12.23 54.20
CA THR A 107 11.43 12.95 53.03
C THR A 107 10.55 11.99 52.24
N LYS A 108 9.24 12.20 52.35
CA LYS A 108 8.21 11.47 51.61
C LYS A 108 8.52 11.55 50.11
N ALA A 109 9.09 10.46 49.57
CA ALA A 109 9.06 10.22 48.14
C ALA A 109 7.60 9.96 47.74
N LEU A 110 7.03 10.89 46.98
CA LEU A 110 5.82 10.65 46.22
C LEU A 110 6.10 9.44 45.31
N PRO A 111 5.37 8.31 45.43
CA PRO A 111 5.41 7.34 44.37
C PRO A 111 4.82 8.06 43.16
N THR A 112 5.64 8.37 42.16
CA THR A 112 5.12 8.56 40.82
C THR A 112 4.62 7.19 40.40
N THR A 113 3.41 6.88 40.84
CA THR A 113 2.57 5.85 40.26
C THR A 113 2.57 6.18 38.78
N GLY A 114 3.36 5.42 38.01
CA GLY A 114 3.30 5.46 36.57
C GLY A 114 1.84 5.23 36.22
N VAL A 115 1.15 6.31 35.88
CA VAL A 115 -0.18 6.23 35.30
C VAL A 115 0.05 5.37 34.08
N LEU A 116 -0.43 4.12 34.13
CA LEU A 116 -0.62 3.30 32.95
C LEU A 116 -1.54 4.14 32.07
N SER A 117 -0.95 4.93 31.17
CA SER A 117 -1.72 5.73 30.24
C SER A 117 -2.48 4.74 29.39
N SER A 118 -3.76 4.61 29.66
CA SER A 118 -4.73 3.79 28.91
C SER A 118 -5.04 4.38 27.53
N SER A 119 -4.30 5.40 27.12
CA SER A 119 -4.47 6.12 25.86
C SER A 119 -3.21 6.00 25.01
N CYS A 120 -3.41 6.02 23.69
CA CYS A 120 -2.32 5.89 22.74
C CYS A 120 -1.37 7.10 22.79
N PRO A 121 -0.07 6.90 22.52
CA PRO A 121 0.86 8.01 22.40
C PRO A 121 0.43 9.00 21.30
N PRO A 122 0.89 10.26 21.36
CA PRO A 122 0.61 11.23 20.31
C PRO A 122 1.01 10.71 18.92
N ASN A 123 0.19 10.99 17.91
CA ASN A 123 0.36 10.54 16.50
C ASN A 123 0.17 9.04 16.25
N TRP A 124 -0.36 8.30 17.23
CA TRP A 124 -0.81 6.92 17.04
C TRP A 124 -2.33 6.89 16.85
N ILE A 125 -2.80 5.98 16.02
CA ILE A 125 -4.23 5.75 15.77
C ILE A 125 -4.71 4.71 16.78
N THR A 126 -5.80 5.00 17.50
CA THR A 126 -6.43 4.05 18.41
C THR A 126 -7.46 3.20 17.65
N HIS A 127 -7.39 1.88 17.81
CA HIS A 127 -8.45 0.97 17.38
C HIS A 127 -8.55 -0.20 18.36
N GLU A 128 -9.75 -0.40 18.90
CA GLU A 128 -10.02 -1.33 20.00
C GLU A 128 -9.01 -1.17 21.16
N ASN A 129 -8.27 -2.23 21.51
CA ASN A 129 -7.32 -2.23 22.62
C ASN A 129 -5.86 -2.06 22.15
N SER A 130 -5.67 -1.46 20.98
CA SER A 130 -4.35 -1.29 20.34
C SER A 130 -4.15 0.13 19.82
N CYS A 131 -2.87 0.51 19.74
CA CYS A 131 -2.38 1.72 19.12
C CYS A 131 -1.55 1.36 17.89
N TYR A 132 -1.74 2.10 16.80
CA TYR A 132 -1.08 1.84 15.52
C TYR A 132 -0.32 3.08 15.04
N LEU A 133 0.91 2.88 14.57
CA LEU A 133 1.72 3.92 13.96
C LEU A 133 2.11 3.52 12.54
N PHE A 134 1.64 4.27 11.55
CA PHE A 134 2.09 4.15 10.17
C PHE A 134 3.38 4.95 10.01
N SER A 135 4.51 4.26 9.87
CA SER A 135 5.81 4.89 9.71
C SER A 135 5.87 5.70 8.41
N THR A 136 6.51 6.86 8.47
CA THR A 136 6.81 7.69 7.30
C THR A 136 8.19 7.41 6.73
N SER A 137 8.98 6.52 7.33
CA SER A 137 10.31 6.13 6.83
C SER A 137 10.24 4.90 5.94
N LEU A 138 11.04 4.90 4.87
CA LEU A 138 11.26 3.74 4.01
C LEU A 138 12.47 2.97 4.54
N ASP A 139 12.23 1.77 5.07
CA ASP A 139 13.25 0.97 5.73
C ASP A 139 13.11 -0.52 5.37
N SER A 140 14.18 -1.29 5.58
CA SER A 140 14.11 -2.76 5.47
C SER A 140 13.29 -3.33 6.62
N TRP A 141 12.70 -4.52 6.44
CA TRP A 141 11.85 -5.16 7.44
C TRP A 141 12.52 -5.24 8.82
N ASN A 142 13.79 -5.65 8.86
CA ASN A 142 14.56 -5.78 10.11
C ASN A 142 14.89 -4.41 10.74
N ARG A 143 14.96 -3.32 9.95
CA ARG A 143 15.12 -1.97 10.50
C ARG A 143 13.79 -1.44 11.03
N SER A 144 12.69 -1.65 10.31
CA SER A 144 11.35 -1.32 10.77
C SER A 144 10.98 -2.04 12.08
N LYS A 145 11.28 -3.34 12.17
CA LYS A 145 11.14 -4.12 13.42
C LYS A 145 11.86 -3.47 14.59
N ARG A 146 13.14 -3.11 14.41
CA ARG A 146 13.94 -2.42 15.44
C ARG A 146 13.35 -1.06 15.82
N GLN A 147 12.84 -0.29 14.86
CA GLN A 147 12.19 0.99 15.14
C GLN A 147 10.91 0.80 15.98
N CYS A 148 10.05 -0.15 15.63
CA CYS A 148 8.87 -0.45 16.44
C CYS A 148 9.27 -0.89 17.86
N SER A 149 10.28 -1.76 18.00
CA SER A 149 10.80 -2.17 19.32
C SER A 149 11.32 -1.00 20.16
N GLN A 150 12.02 -0.04 19.55
CA GLN A 150 12.49 1.17 20.24
C GLN A 150 11.35 2.05 20.78
N LEU A 151 10.16 1.96 20.17
CA LEU A 151 8.95 2.66 20.62
C LEU A 151 8.16 1.85 21.68
N GLY A 152 8.69 0.71 22.13
CA GLY A 152 7.99 -0.21 23.03
C GLY A 152 6.75 -0.81 22.36
N SER A 153 6.89 -1.19 21.09
CA SER A 153 5.85 -1.75 20.22
C SER A 153 6.44 -2.85 19.34
N TYR A 154 5.60 -3.51 18.54
CA TYR A 154 6.02 -4.55 17.58
C TYR A 154 5.62 -4.13 16.18
N LEU A 155 6.15 -4.75 15.12
CA LEU A 155 5.48 -4.63 13.83
C LEU A 155 4.07 -5.22 13.95
N LEU A 156 3.15 -4.67 13.17
CA LEU A 156 1.75 -5.03 13.16
C LEU A 156 1.55 -6.54 13.15
N LYS A 157 0.78 -7.01 14.12
CA LYS A 157 0.20 -8.35 14.12
C LYS A 157 -1.29 -8.22 13.77
N ILE A 158 -1.83 -9.14 12.99
CA ILE A 158 -3.26 -9.17 12.69
C ILE A 158 -3.83 -10.41 13.37
N ASP A 159 -4.56 -10.20 14.46
CA ASP A 159 -5.15 -11.23 15.32
C ASP A 159 -6.65 -11.43 15.06
N SER A 160 -7.31 -10.49 14.38
CA SER A 160 -8.76 -10.55 14.16
C SER A 160 -9.21 -10.01 12.79
N SER A 161 -10.41 -10.40 12.36
CA SER A 161 -11.02 -9.89 11.13
C SER A 161 -11.34 -8.40 11.19
N LYS A 162 -11.68 -7.86 12.38
CA LYS A 162 -11.93 -6.42 12.57
C LYS A 162 -10.66 -5.61 12.42
N GLU A 163 -9.57 -6.08 13.01
CA GLU A 163 -8.24 -5.48 12.86
C GLU A 163 -7.79 -5.52 11.40
N LEU A 164 -7.97 -6.66 10.72
CA LEU A 164 -7.69 -6.78 9.29
C LEU A 164 -8.46 -5.74 8.46
N GLU A 165 -9.75 -5.57 8.73
CA GLU A 165 -10.59 -4.58 8.04
C GLU A 165 -10.12 -3.15 8.32
N PHE A 166 -9.81 -2.82 9.56
CA PHE A 166 -9.27 -1.52 9.96
C PHE A 166 -7.97 -1.20 9.23
N ILE A 167 -7.01 -2.14 9.21
CA ILE A 167 -5.72 -1.98 8.55
C ILE A 167 -5.90 -1.85 7.03
N SER A 168 -6.71 -2.72 6.42
CA SER A 168 -6.93 -2.71 4.97
C SER A 168 -7.53 -1.39 4.49
N ARG A 169 -8.47 -0.80 5.25
CA ARG A 169 -9.04 0.53 4.95
C ARG A 169 -7.98 1.64 4.99
N HIS A 170 -7.11 1.64 6.00
CA HIS A 170 -6.04 2.64 6.14
C HIS A 170 -4.99 2.51 5.03
N VAL A 171 -4.58 1.28 4.72
CA VAL A 171 -3.59 1.02 3.66
C VAL A 171 -4.17 1.34 2.29
N SER A 172 -5.44 1.00 2.03
CA SER A 172 -6.10 1.31 0.75
C SER A 172 -6.27 2.80 0.49
N SER A 173 -6.26 3.64 1.53
CA SER A 173 -6.23 5.10 1.37
C SER A 173 -4.87 5.65 0.90
N GLN A 174 -3.84 4.80 0.87
CA GLN A 174 -2.46 5.11 0.46
C GLN A 174 -1.99 4.10 -0.61
N PRO A 175 -2.59 4.12 -1.82
CA PRO A 175 -2.38 3.08 -2.82
C PRO A 175 -0.94 3.01 -3.36
N ASP A 176 -0.17 4.09 -3.25
CA ASP A 176 1.24 4.11 -3.69
C ASP A 176 2.22 3.56 -2.63
N HIS A 177 1.71 3.20 -1.44
CA HIS A 177 2.53 2.78 -0.31
C HIS A 177 2.34 1.29 0.01
N SER A 178 3.44 0.62 0.33
CA SER A 178 3.46 -0.73 0.89
C SER A 178 3.99 -0.69 2.32
N PHE A 179 3.40 -1.49 3.20
CA PHE A 179 3.72 -1.47 4.62
C PHE A 179 4.16 -2.83 5.12
N TRP A 180 5.39 -2.92 5.66
CA TRP A 180 5.86 -4.06 6.42
C TRP A 180 4.96 -4.34 7.62
N ILE A 181 4.64 -5.63 7.79
CA ILE A 181 3.94 -6.18 8.96
C ILE A 181 4.85 -7.17 9.69
N GLY A 182 4.47 -7.61 10.89
CA GLY A 182 5.29 -8.46 11.75
C GLY A 182 5.40 -9.93 11.32
N LEU A 183 4.90 -10.26 10.12
CA LEU A 183 4.88 -11.63 9.62
C LEU A 183 6.14 -11.93 8.79
N SER A 184 6.78 -13.04 9.10
CA SER A 184 7.99 -13.52 8.41
C SER A 184 8.10 -15.04 8.45
N HIS A 185 8.97 -15.64 7.64
CA HIS A 185 9.39 -17.03 7.85
C HIS A 185 10.90 -17.11 8.09
N SER A 186 11.35 -18.09 8.88
CA SER A 186 12.77 -18.24 9.22
C SER A 186 13.56 -19.04 8.18
N GLN A 187 12.88 -19.86 7.37
CA GLN A 187 13.44 -20.79 6.42
C GLN A 187 12.52 -20.92 5.20
N THR A 188 13.09 -21.29 4.05
CA THR A 188 12.38 -21.39 2.75
C THR A 188 11.16 -22.30 2.74
N GLU A 189 11.04 -23.23 3.70
CA GLU A 189 9.94 -24.21 3.79
C GLU A 189 9.21 -24.20 5.17
N GLY A 190 9.37 -23.12 5.95
CA GLY A 190 8.73 -22.98 7.27
C GLY A 190 7.37 -22.28 7.25
N PRO A 191 6.57 -22.40 8.33
CA PRO A 191 5.33 -21.64 8.49
C PRO A 191 5.59 -20.13 8.60
N TRP A 192 4.59 -19.32 8.26
CA TRP A 192 4.59 -17.90 8.53
C TRP A 192 4.34 -17.63 10.01
N LEU A 193 5.27 -16.90 10.63
CA LEU A 193 5.29 -16.60 12.06
C LEU A 193 5.25 -15.09 12.28
N TRP A 194 4.44 -14.70 13.26
CA TRP A 194 4.45 -13.36 13.83
C TRP A 194 5.65 -13.15 14.74
N GLU A 195 5.91 -11.90 15.13
CA GLU A 195 7.04 -11.58 16.02
C GLU A 195 6.97 -12.26 17.40
N ASP A 196 5.77 -12.62 17.85
CA ASP A 196 5.54 -13.35 19.10
C ASP A 196 5.69 -14.88 18.95
N GLY A 197 6.00 -15.37 17.74
CA GLY A 197 6.15 -16.79 17.43
C GLY A 197 4.84 -17.52 17.14
N SER A 198 3.68 -16.84 17.21
CA SER A 198 2.41 -17.43 16.80
C SER A 198 2.32 -17.57 15.27
N MET A 199 1.55 -18.57 14.81
CA MET A 199 1.37 -18.85 13.39
C MET A 199 0.27 -17.97 12.79
N LEU A 200 0.39 -17.64 11.49
CA LEU A 200 -0.71 -17.06 10.74
C LEU A 200 -1.90 -18.04 10.68
N LEU A 201 -3.08 -17.57 11.05
CA LEU A 201 -4.32 -18.33 10.90
C LEU A 201 -4.80 -18.29 9.44
N SER A 202 -5.04 -19.45 8.85
CA SER A 202 -5.38 -19.60 7.42
C SER A 202 -6.69 -18.89 6.99
N ASN A 203 -7.55 -18.52 7.95
CA ASN A 203 -8.84 -17.86 7.69
C ASN A 203 -8.76 -16.33 7.73
N LEU A 204 -7.61 -15.73 8.06
CA LEU A 204 -7.47 -14.27 8.10
C LEU A 204 -7.18 -13.70 6.71
N PHE A 205 -6.08 -14.10 6.09
CA PHE A 205 -5.68 -13.67 4.75
C PHE A 205 -4.71 -14.66 4.11
N GLN A 206 -4.53 -14.53 2.80
CA GLN A 206 -3.57 -15.32 2.03
C GLN A 206 -2.41 -14.43 1.57
N ILE A 207 -1.22 -15.00 1.59
CA ILE A 207 0.00 -14.32 1.13
C ILE A 207 0.21 -14.69 -0.32
N ARG A 208 0.30 -13.68 -1.19
CA ARG A 208 0.61 -13.83 -2.61
C ARG A 208 2.11 -13.82 -2.81
N SER A 209 2.61 -14.72 -3.65
CA SER A 209 4.03 -14.69 -3.99
C SER A 209 4.33 -13.65 -5.06
N THR A 210 5.37 -12.85 -4.84
CA THR A 210 5.92 -11.88 -5.80
C THR A 210 6.96 -12.52 -6.72
N VAL A 211 7.27 -13.79 -6.50
CA VAL A 211 8.35 -14.52 -7.17
C VAL A 211 7.81 -15.60 -8.10
N THR A 212 8.45 -15.73 -9.26
CA THR A 212 8.24 -16.86 -10.19
C THR A 212 9.28 -17.98 -10.04
N GLN A 213 10.39 -17.77 -9.31
CA GLN A 213 11.48 -18.74 -9.11
C GLN A 213 11.99 -18.92 -7.66
N LYS A 214 12.18 -20.18 -7.25
CA LYS A 214 12.52 -20.67 -5.90
C LYS A 214 13.75 -20.09 -5.16
N GLU A 215 14.57 -19.22 -5.76
CA GLU A 215 15.93 -18.95 -5.23
C GLU A 215 16.09 -17.68 -4.39
N SER A 216 15.07 -16.83 -4.30
CA SER A 216 15.13 -15.65 -3.43
C SER A 216 14.24 -15.87 -2.22
N SER A 217 14.86 -15.90 -1.03
CA SER A 217 14.19 -16.09 0.24
C SER A 217 13.35 -14.84 0.57
N HIS A 218 12.14 -14.78 0.00
CA HIS A 218 11.12 -13.77 0.26
C HIS A 218 10.49 -14.03 1.61
N ASN A 219 11.22 -13.64 2.64
CA ASN A 219 10.96 -14.09 4.00
C ASN A 219 10.08 -13.16 4.83
N CYS A 220 9.68 -12.02 4.26
CA CYS A 220 8.97 -10.97 4.97
C CYS A 220 7.69 -10.61 4.22
N VAL A 221 6.69 -10.12 4.95
CA VAL A 221 5.39 -9.78 4.35
C VAL A 221 5.12 -8.30 4.50
N TRP A 222 4.64 -7.70 3.42
CA TRP A 222 4.01 -6.39 3.46
C TRP A 222 2.54 -6.47 3.04
N ILE A 223 1.78 -5.44 3.37
CA ILE A 223 0.45 -5.19 2.82
C ILE A 223 0.53 -4.04 1.83
N HIS A 224 -0.12 -4.20 0.68
CA HIS A 224 -0.26 -3.18 -0.35
C HIS A 224 -1.72 -3.12 -0.78
N VAL A 225 -2.32 -1.93 -0.68
CA VAL A 225 -3.78 -1.73 -0.81
C VAL A 225 -4.55 -2.61 0.19
N SER A 226 -5.02 -3.80 -0.23
CA SER A 226 -5.75 -4.76 0.60
C SER A 226 -5.17 -6.18 0.50
N ASP A 227 -4.05 -6.34 -0.17
CA ASP A 227 -3.44 -7.64 -0.47
C ASP A 227 -2.09 -7.79 0.25
N PHE A 228 -1.78 -9.03 0.64
CA PHE A 228 -0.56 -9.38 1.34
C PHE A 228 0.39 -10.10 0.40
N TYR A 229 1.65 -9.70 0.43
CA TYR A 229 2.66 -10.23 -0.48
C TYR A 229 3.93 -10.60 0.27
N ASP A 230 4.53 -11.72 -0.11
CA ASP A 230 5.90 -12.03 0.28
C ASP A 230 6.87 -11.04 -0.41
N GLN A 231 7.96 -10.71 0.26
CA GLN A 231 8.96 -9.81 -0.27
C GLN A 231 10.34 -10.07 0.35
N LEU A 232 11.39 -9.72 -0.40
CA LEU A 232 12.75 -9.62 0.12
C LEU A 232 12.78 -8.63 1.28
N CYS A 233 13.18 -9.11 2.47
CA CYS A 233 13.25 -8.31 3.69
C CYS A 233 14.14 -7.07 3.59
N SER A 234 15.04 -7.01 2.61
CA SER A 234 15.94 -5.88 2.35
C SER A 234 15.28 -4.74 1.58
N VAL A 235 14.13 -4.96 0.94
CA VAL A 235 13.43 -3.92 0.17
C VAL A 235 13.01 -2.78 1.09
N PRO A 236 13.29 -1.52 0.74
CA PRO A 236 12.80 -0.37 1.50
C PRO A 236 11.27 -0.25 1.37
N SER A 237 10.57 -0.20 2.50
CA SER A 237 9.13 0.02 2.54
C SER A 237 8.74 0.76 3.81
N TYR A 238 7.54 1.34 3.84
CA TYR A 238 6.94 1.83 5.08
C TYR A 238 6.63 0.64 6.01
N SER A 239 6.24 0.91 7.24
CA SER A 239 5.88 -0.14 8.20
C SER A 239 4.76 0.31 9.11
N ILE A 240 4.03 -0.65 9.67
CA ILE A 240 3.02 -0.38 10.69
C ILE A 240 3.54 -0.95 12.01
N CYS A 241 3.66 -0.11 13.03
CA CYS A 241 3.92 -0.54 14.40
C CYS A 241 2.60 -0.66 15.17
N GLU A 242 2.52 -1.64 16.07
CA GLU A 242 1.38 -1.89 16.92
C GLU A 242 1.80 -2.01 18.39
N LYS A 243 1.03 -1.38 19.27
CA LYS A 243 1.20 -1.45 20.72
C LYS A 243 -0.15 -1.76 21.38
N LYS A 244 -0.25 -2.89 22.10
CA LYS A 244 -1.42 -3.21 22.92
C LYS A 244 -1.49 -2.24 24.12
N LEU A 245 -2.69 -1.76 24.44
CA LEU A 245 -2.96 -1.00 25.65
C LEU A 245 -3.00 -1.95 26.84
N SER A 246 -2.27 -1.63 27.92
CA SER A 246 -2.41 -2.33 29.20
C SER A 246 -3.66 -1.82 29.90
N ILE A 247 -4.73 -2.60 29.86
CA ILE A 247 -6.03 -2.31 30.51
C ILE A 247 -6.15 -3.16 31.76
#